data_AF-A0A4S4K8J2-F1
#
_entry.id   AF-A0A4S4K8J2-F1
#
_cell.length_a   1.000
_cell.length_b   1.000
_cell.length_c   1.000
_cell.angle_alpha   90.00
_cell.angle_beta   90.00
_cell.angle_gamma   90.00
#
_symmetry.space_group_name_H-M   'P 1'
#
loop_
_entity.id
_entity.type
_entity.pdbx_description
1 polymer ?
#
loop_
_entity_poly.entity_id
_entity_poly.type
_entity_poly.pdbx_seq_one_letter_code
_entity_poly.pdbx_strand_id
1 'polypeptide(L)'
;MKSVGDVVSIAPPYVFGPMIHDVKTLEQANTSVLEWYQTIMKHPKLQPSGASAQSANTPEALSTLGNAWVDVRDLAKAHVRAIQRPEAAGRIILSAGAFKWHDFLNAARSLQPPVYPLSEYADPNPDYDQTKAIHLLDFDVSKAERVLDIHLHEEGADSYISMENLSRDVLEDFKSRGW
;
A
#
# COMPACT_ATOMS: atom_id res chain seq x y z
N MET A 1 -17.18 30.01 -1.72
CA MET A 1 -16.49 30.40 -0.49
C MET A 1 -16.80 29.31 0.53
N LYS A 2 -15.80 28.53 1.00
CA LYS A 2 -16.04 27.47 2.01
C LYS A 2 -16.72 28.11 3.23
N SER A 3 -17.79 27.50 3.70
CA SER A 3 -18.52 28.02 4.86
C SER A 3 -17.74 27.68 6.13
N VAL A 4 -17.89 28.47 7.19
CA VAL A 4 -17.30 28.15 8.50
C VAL A 4 -17.95 26.86 9.00
N GLY A 5 -17.25 25.72 8.89
CA GLY A 5 -17.72 24.41 9.38
C GLY A 5 -17.70 23.25 8.37
N ASP A 6 -17.19 23.44 7.14
CA ASP A 6 -17.12 22.33 6.16
C ASP A 6 -16.10 21.26 6.60
N VAL A 7 -16.58 20.01 6.76
CA VAL A 7 -15.75 18.84 7.14
C VAL A 7 -15.46 17.98 5.91
N VAL A 8 -14.20 17.60 5.73
CA VAL A 8 -13.75 16.63 4.74
C VAL A 8 -13.20 15.42 5.47
N SER A 9 -13.56 14.22 5.00
CA SER A 9 -13.02 12.95 5.50
C SER A 9 -12.38 12.20 4.35
N ILE A 10 -11.13 11.78 4.55
CA ILE A 10 -10.41 10.92 3.61
C ILE A 10 -10.49 9.49 4.15
N ALA A 11 -10.95 8.57 3.32
CA ALA A 11 -11.14 7.17 3.64
C ALA A 11 -10.17 6.31 2.80
N PRO A 12 -8.97 6.01 3.32
CA PRO A 12 -8.05 5.11 2.64
C PRO A 12 -8.36 3.64 2.94
N PRO A 13 -7.90 2.70 2.09
CA PRO A 13 -7.89 1.28 2.37
C PRO A 13 -6.62 0.92 3.17
N TYR A 14 -5.85 -0.10 2.76
CA TYR A 14 -4.52 -0.34 3.33
C TYR A 14 -3.59 0.84 3.06
N VAL A 15 -2.98 1.39 4.11
CA VAL A 15 -2.00 2.46 4.01
C VAL A 15 -0.61 1.88 4.25
N PHE A 16 0.22 1.83 3.21
CA PHE A 16 1.61 1.36 3.32
C PHE A 16 2.58 2.53 3.14
N GLY A 17 3.86 2.31 3.43
CA GLY A 17 4.92 3.29 3.20
C GLY A 17 5.89 3.40 4.38
N PRO A 18 6.97 4.18 4.20
CA PRO A 18 7.99 4.37 5.23
C PRO A 18 7.42 5.05 6.48
N MET A 19 7.86 4.63 7.66
CA MET A 19 7.36 5.17 8.93
C MET A 19 8.17 6.40 9.34
N ILE A 20 7.51 7.54 9.51
CA ILE A 20 8.18 8.77 10.01
C ILE A 20 8.05 8.96 11.53
N HIS A 21 7.21 8.18 12.20
CA HIS A 21 6.98 8.26 13.64
C HIS A 21 7.99 7.40 14.42
N ASP A 22 8.10 7.61 15.74
CA ASP A 22 9.03 6.88 16.61
C ASP A 22 8.59 5.41 16.79
N VAL A 23 9.03 4.56 15.86
CA VAL A 23 8.84 3.11 15.87
C VAL A 23 10.17 2.44 16.15
N LYS A 24 10.32 1.88 17.36
CA LYS A 24 11.58 1.32 17.83
C LYS A 24 11.75 -0.15 17.47
N THR A 25 10.64 -0.87 17.35
CA THR A 25 10.62 -2.29 16.95
C THR A 25 9.54 -2.51 15.92
N LEU A 26 9.69 -3.56 15.10
CA LEU A 26 8.73 -3.88 14.06
C LEU A 26 7.31 -4.12 14.61
N GLU A 27 7.18 -4.67 15.82
CA GLU A 27 5.88 -4.92 16.47
C GLU A 27 5.12 -3.63 16.83
N GLN A 28 5.82 -2.49 16.85
CA GLN A 28 5.23 -1.17 17.06
C GLN A 28 4.79 -0.51 15.74
N ALA A 29 5.10 -1.11 14.59
CA ALA A 29 4.63 -0.63 13.30
C ALA A 29 3.09 -0.70 13.24
N ASN A 30 2.50 0.16 12.41
CA ASN A 30 1.07 0.08 12.13
C ASN A 30 0.73 -1.25 11.42
N THR A 31 -0.50 -1.72 11.61
CA THR A 31 -0.97 -3.04 11.15
C THR A 31 -0.63 -3.33 9.69
N SER A 32 -0.87 -2.37 8.78
CA SER A 32 -0.61 -2.56 7.35
C SER A 32 0.88 -2.73 7.04
N VAL A 33 1.77 -1.90 7.59
CA VAL A 33 3.23 -2.06 7.39
C VAL A 33 3.73 -3.36 8.01
N LEU A 34 3.20 -3.72 9.19
CA LEU A 34 3.51 -4.96 9.87
C LEU A 34 3.09 -6.19 9.04
N GLU A 35 1.89 -6.19 8.48
CA GLU A 35 1.41 -7.23 7.57
C GLU A 35 2.24 -7.30 6.28
N TRP A 36 2.64 -6.16 5.73
CA TRP A 36 3.53 -6.11 4.57
C TRP A 36 4.87 -6.78 4.88
N TYR A 37 5.53 -6.41 5.99
CA TYR A 37 6.78 -7.03 6.40
C TYR A 37 6.60 -8.54 6.57
N GLN A 38 5.57 -8.98 7.29
CA GLN A 38 5.36 -10.40 7.57
C GLN A 38 5.09 -11.22 6.32
N THR A 39 4.34 -10.66 5.38
CA THR A 39 3.92 -11.34 4.16
C THR A 39 5.06 -11.38 3.13
N ILE A 40 5.78 -10.27 2.95
CA ILE A 40 6.80 -10.11 1.91
C ILE A 40 8.19 -10.54 2.40
N MET A 41 8.52 -10.29 3.67
CA MET A 41 9.81 -10.67 4.28
C MET A 41 9.78 -12.04 4.94
N LYS A 42 8.59 -12.65 5.07
CA LYS A 42 8.33 -13.97 5.68
C LYS A 42 8.92 -14.14 7.07
N HIS A 43 8.36 -13.43 8.05
CA HIS A 43 8.60 -13.77 9.45
C HIS A 43 7.72 -14.98 9.86
N PRO A 44 8.26 -16.08 10.40
CA PRO A 44 7.56 -17.37 10.55
C PRO A 44 6.38 -17.38 11.54
N LYS A 45 5.96 -16.22 12.09
CA LYS A 45 5.02 -16.16 13.22
C LYS A 45 3.69 -15.47 12.95
N LEU A 46 3.46 -14.82 11.81
CA LEU A 46 2.23 -14.03 11.62
C LEU A 46 1.60 -14.19 10.22
N GLN A 47 0.27 -14.04 10.20
CA GLN A 47 -0.65 -14.48 9.14
C GLN A 47 -1.17 -13.27 8.36
N PRO A 48 -1.23 -13.31 7.00
CA PRO A 48 -1.95 -12.28 6.24
C PRO A 48 -3.40 -12.18 6.71
N SER A 49 -3.93 -10.98 6.85
CA SER A 49 -5.32 -10.77 7.24
C SER A 49 -6.28 -11.50 6.29
N GLY A 50 -7.21 -12.28 6.85
CA GLY A 50 -8.16 -13.09 6.08
C GLY A 50 -7.66 -14.49 5.66
N ALA A 51 -6.41 -14.85 5.95
CA ALA A 51 -5.93 -16.23 5.83
C ALA A 51 -6.35 -17.08 7.04
N SER A 52 -6.60 -18.37 6.83
CA SER A 52 -6.66 -19.31 7.95
C SER A 52 -5.24 -19.61 8.44
N ALA A 53 -5.08 -19.98 9.71
CA ALA A 53 -3.77 -20.26 10.34
C ALA A 53 -2.92 -21.34 9.61
N GLN A 54 -3.54 -22.10 8.70
CA GLN A 54 -2.91 -23.13 7.90
C GLN A 54 -2.45 -22.68 6.49
N SER A 55 -2.84 -21.49 6.01
CA SER A 55 -2.60 -21.04 4.62
C SER A 55 -1.87 -19.71 4.51
N ALA A 56 -1.35 -19.17 5.62
CA ALA A 56 -0.58 -17.93 5.62
C ALA A 56 0.78 -18.12 4.91
N ASN A 57 1.05 -17.31 3.89
CA ASN A 57 2.34 -17.21 3.20
C ASN A 57 2.71 -18.38 2.27
N THR A 58 1.71 -19.04 1.65
CA THR A 58 1.96 -19.93 0.48
C THR A 58 1.88 -19.12 -0.82
N PRO A 59 2.57 -19.54 -1.90
CA PRO A 59 2.47 -18.88 -3.20
C PRO A 59 1.02 -18.71 -3.67
N GLU A 60 0.16 -19.72 -3.46
CA GLU A 60 -1.26 -19.69 -3.82
C GLU A 60 -2.05 -18.69 -2.97
N ALA A 61 -1.74 -18.58 -1.68
CA ALA A 61 -2.36 -17.61 -0.79
C ALA A 61 -1.99 -16.18 -1.22
N LEU A 62 -0.72 -15.93 -1.59
CA LEU A 62 -0.29 -14.62 -2.09
C LEU A 62 -1.00 -14.23 -3.40
N SER A 63 -1.29 -15.22 -4.25
CA SER A 63 -2.00 -15.02 -5.52
C SER A 63 -3.51 -14.75 -5.36
N THR A 64 -4.11 -15.14 -4.23
CA THR A 64 -5.57 -15.09 -4.03
C THR A 64 -5.99 -14.02 -3.03
N LEU A 65 -5.20 -13.80 -1.98
CA LEU A 65 -5.45 -12.80 -0.94
C LEU A 65 -5.01 -11.41 -1.41
N GLY A 66 -5.85 -10.42 -1.14
CA GLY A 66 -5.65 -9.07 -1.62
C GLY A 66 -6.69 -8.09 -1.09
N ASN A 67 -6.44 -6.81 -1.32
CA ASN A 67 -7.33 -5.72 -0.92
C ASN A 67 -7.10 -4.53 -1.87
N ALA A 68 -7.42 -3.31 -1.45
CA ALA A 68 -6.93 -2.09 -2.09
C ALA A 68 -5.89 -1.39 -1.20
N TRP A 69 -5.08 -0.52 -1.80
CA TRP A 69 -3.95 0.09 -1.10
C TRP A 69 -3.75 1.57 -1.47
N VAL A 70 -2.96 2.27 -0.68
CA VAL A 70 -2.44 3.62 -0.98
C VAL A 70 -1.12 3.85 -0.23
N ASP A 71 -0.24 4.68 -0.77
CA ASP A 71 0.96 5.15 -0.07
C ASP A 71 0.60 6.21 1.00
N VAL A 72 1.25 6.14 2.16
CA VAL A 72 1.08 7.08 3.28
C VAL A 72 1.40 8.53 2.88
N ARG A 73 2.29 8.74 1.92
CA ARG A 73 2.66 10.07 1.40
C ARG A 73 1.60 10.62 0.47
N ASP A 74 0.95 9.78 -0.33
CA ASP A 74 -0.23 10.18 -1.09
C ASP A 74 -1.41 10.50 -0.17
N LEU A 75 -1.57 9.72 0.91
CA LEU A 75 -2.55 10.02 1.95
C LEU A 75 -2.27 11.37 2.62
N ALA A 76 -1.01 11.67 2.97
CA ALA A 76 -0.63 12.95 3.53
C ALA A 76 -0.89 14.10 2.53
N LYS A 77 -0.51 13.93 1.26
CA LYS A 77 -0.80 14.88 0.16
C LYS A 77 -2.30 15.14 0.05
N ALA A 78 -3.12 14.09 0.08
CA ALA A 78 -4.58 14.20 0.04
C ALA A 78 -5.15 15.04 1.19
N HIS A 79 -4.64 14.87 2.43
CA HIS A 79 -5.05 15.69 3.56
C HIS A 79 -4.73 17.17 3.36
N VAL A 80 -3.54 17.49 2.84
CA VAL A 80 -3.15 18.86 2.54
C VAL A 80 -4.04 19.46 1.44
N ARG A 81 -4.27 18.72 0.35
CA ARG A 81 -5.14 19.15 -0.75
C ARG A 81 -6.58 19.36 -0.28
N ALA A 82 -7.13 18.49 0.56
CA ALA A 82 -8.47 18.63 1.10
C ALA A 82 -8.69 19.96 1.85
N ILE A 83 -7.66 20.47 2.52
CA ILE A 83 -7.70 21.78 3.18
C ILE A 83 -7.66 22.90 2.12
N GLN A 84 -6.71 22.81 1.18
CA GLN A 84 -6.42 23.86 0.20
C GLN A 84 -7.51 24.02 -0.88
N ARG A 85 -8.18 22.94 -1.27
CA ARG A 85 -9.12 22.93 -2.41
C ARG A 85 -10.53 23.33 -1.94
N PRO A 86 -11.09 24.47 -2.36
CA PRO A 86 -12.40 24.93 -1.90
C PRO A 86 -13.55 23.97 -2.25
N GLU A 87 -13.38 23.17 -3.30
CA GLU A 87 -14.30 22.14 -3.78
C GLU A 87 -14.28 20.83 -2.95
N ALA A 88 -13.29 20.67 -2.05
CA ALA A 88 -13.21 19.49 -1.19
C ALA A 88 -14.28 19.50 -0.11
N ALA A 89 -15.16 18.50 -0.15
CA ALA A 89 -16.27 18.32 0.78
C ALA A 89 -16.70 16.85 0.94
N GLY A 90 -17.20 16.51 2.13
CA GLY A 90 -17.74 15.19 2.46
C GLY A 90 -16.67 14.11 2.51
N ARG A 91 -17.05 12.87 2.19
CA ARG A 91 -16.15 11.71 2.18
C ARG A 91 -15.47 11.54 0.82
N ILE A 92 -14.18 11.28 0.81
CA ILE A 92 -13.37 11.02 -0.38
C ILE A 92 -12.61 9.72 -0.15
N ILE A 93 -12.80 8.74 -1.04
CA ILE A 93 -12.03 7.49 -1.02
C ILE A 93 -10.71 7.76 -1.73
N LEU A 94 -9.60 7.38 -1.11
CA LEU A 94 -8.26 7.52 -1.68
C LEU A 94 -7.62 6.15 -1.80
N SER A 95 -7.43 5.67 -3.03
CA SER A 95 -6.91 4.34 -3.33
C SER A 95 -6.04 4.41 -4.59
N ALA A 96 -4.87 3.77 -4.55
CA ALA A 96 -3.99 3.57 -5.70
C ALA A 96 -4.39 2.34 -6.55
N GLY A 97 -5.38 1.58 -6.08
CA GLY A 97 -5.96 0.44 -6.78
C GLY A 97 -6.03 -0.82 -5.93
N ALA A 98 -6.58 -1.89 -6.51
CA ALA A 98 -6.58 -3.22 -5.91
C ALA A 98 -5.19 -3.89 -6.03
N PHE A 99 -4.90 -4.83 -5.13
CA PHE A 99 -3.70 -5.65 -5.14
C PHE A 99 -4.01 -7.08 -4.71
N LYS A 100 -3.16 -8.01 -5.13
CA LYS A 100 -2.87 -9.28 -4.45
C LYS A 100 -1.52 -9.16 -3.76
N TRP A 101 -1.31 -9.88 -2.65
CA TRP A 101 0.00 -9.84 -1.98
C TRP A 101 1.16 -10.23 -2.90
N HIS A 102 0.88 -11.08 -3.90
CA HIS A 102 1.85 -11.43 -4.93
C HIS A 102 2.30 -10.23 -5.79
N ASP A 103 1.49 -9.18 -5.95
CA ASP A 103 1.86 -7.97 -6.67
C ASP A 103 2.98 -7.23 -5.92
N PHE A 104 2.86 -7.10 -4.59
CA PHE A 104 3.93 -6.52 -3.76
C PHE A 104 5.18 -7.39 -3.74
N LEU A 105 5.03 -8.72 -3.78
CA LEU A 105 6.18 -9.62 -3.90
C LEU A 105 6.91 -9.41 -5.23
N ASN A 106 6.16 -9.30 -6.34
CA ASN A 106 6.73 -9.01 -7.66
C ASN A 106 7.42 -7.64 -7.68
N ALA A 107 6.78 -6.62 -7.12
CA ALA A 107 7.33 -5.26 -7.03
C ALA A 107 8.61 -5.20 -6.20
N ALA A 108 8.68 -5.92 -5.08
CA ALA A 108 9.89 -6.01 -4.27
C ALA A 108 11.03 -6.76 -4.99
N ARG A 109 10.71 -7.84 -5.72
CA ARG A 109 11.70 -8.65 -6.46
C ARG A 109 12.19 -7.98 -7.74
N SER A 110 11.41 -7.09 -8.34
CA SER A 110 11.80 -6.37 -9.56
C SER A 110 12.81 -5.25 -9.31
N LEU A 111 13.03 -4.85 -8.05
CA LEU A 111 13.95 -3.78 -7.68
C LEU A 111 15.40 -4.12 -8.04
N GLN A 112 16.01 -3.25 -8.84
CA GLN A 112 17.44 -3.30 -9.17
C GLN A 112 18.14 -1.99 -8.76
N PRO A 113 19.27 -2.04 -8.04
CA PRO A 113 19.80 -3.24 -7.35
C PRO A 113 18.86 -3.70 -6.22
N PRO A 114 18.94 -4.97 -5.79
CA PRO A 114 18.19 -5.45 -4.63
C PRO A 114 18.47 -4.57 -3.41
N VAL A 115 17.41 -4.00 -2.82
CA VAL A 115 17.51 -3.06 -1.70
C VAL A 115 17.79 -3.79 -0.39
N TYR A 116 17.15 -4.96 -0.23
CA TYR A 116 17.07 -5.74 1.00
C TYR A 116 17.10 -7.24 0.64
N PRO A 117 17.74 -8.12 1.45
CA PRO A 117 17.67 -9.57 1.24
C PRO A 117 16.24 -10.09 1.47
N LEU A 118 15.45 -10.16 0.40
CA LEU A 118 14.15 -10.83 0.45
C LEU A 118 14.37 -12.30 0.83
N SER A 119 13.52 -12.85 1.71
CA SER A 119 13.71 -14.23 2.15
C SER A 119 13.60 -15.19 0.96
N GLU A 120 14.41 -16.25 0.99
CA GLU A 120 14.35 -17.37 0.04
C GLU A 120 13.01 -18.12 0.03
N TYR A 121 12.12 -17.80 0.97
CA TYR A 121 10.89 -18.54 1.23
C TYR A 121 9.62 -17.82 0.75
N ALA A 122 9.72 -16.60 0.24
CA ALA A 122 8.64 -15.95 -0.51
C ALA A 122 8.82 -16.30 -1.99
N ASP A 123 8.67 -17.59 -2.30
CA ASP A 123 8.73 -18.04 -3.69
C ASP A 123 7.49 -17.53 -4.42
N PRO A 124 7.67 -16.82 -5.55
CA PRO A 124 6.55 -16.43 -6.37
C PRO A 124 5.87 -17.70 -6.89
N ASN A 125 4.55 -17.67 -6.95
CA ASN A 125 3.79 -18.63 -7.72
C ASN A 125 4.14 -18.42 -9.21
N PRO A 126 4.78 -19.39 -9.88
CA PRO A 126 5.20 -19.22 -11.27
C PRO A 126 4.01 -19.03 -12.23
N ASP A 127 2.82 -19.47 -11.84
CA ASP A 127 1.60 -19.36 -12.63
C ASP A 127 0.81 -18.07 -12.36
N TYR A 128 1.31 -17.21 -11.46
CA TYR A 128 0.63 -15.96 -11.14
C TYR A 128 0.79 -14.93 -12.25
N ASP A 129 -0.34 -14.58 -12.88
CA ASP A 129 -0.45 -13.51 -13.86
C ASP A 129 -1.29 -12.37 -13.27
N GLN A 130 -0.61 -11.29 -12.87
CA GLN A 130 -1.24 -10.10 -12.29
C GLN A 130 -2.32 -9.50 -13.20
N THR A 131 -2.20 -9.64 -14.53
CA THR A 131 -3.19 -9.11 -15.48
C THR A 131 -4.49 -9.90 -15.52
N LYS A 132 -4.47 -11.13 -15.00
CA LYS A 132 -5.63 -12.03 -14.91
C LYS A 132 -6.13 -12.22 -13.48
N ALA A 133 -5.51 -11.56 -12.51
CA ALA A 133 -5.88 -11.68 -11.11
C ALA A 133 -7.31 -11.17 -10.88
N ILE A 134 -8.13 -11.95 -10.17
CA ILE A 134 -9.49 -11.55 -9.83
C ILE A 134 -9.46 -10.77 -8.52
N HIS A 135 -9.73 -9.47 -8.59
CA HIS A 135 -9.92 -8.62 -7.40
C HIS A 135 -11.39 -8.58 -7.00
N LEU A 136 -11.68 -8.95 -5.75
CA LEU A 136 -13.05 -8.96 -5.22
C LEU A 136 -13.51 -7.59 -4.72
N LEU A 137 -12.59 -6.63 -4.64
CA LEU A 137 -12.82 -5.28 -4.20
C LEU A 137 -11.92 -4.35 -5.01
N ASP A 138 -12.51 -3.25 -5.49
CA ASP A 138 -11.81 -2.08 -5.99
C ASP A 138 -12.67 -0.84 -5.72
N PHE A 139 -12.07 0.35 -5.80
CA PHE A 139 -12.73 1.60 -5.46
C PHE A 139 -12.79 2.55 -6.65
N ASP A 140 -13.95 3.17 -6.87
CA ASP A 140 -14.07 4.34 -7.74
C ASP A 140 -13.46 5.56 -7.03
N VAL A 141 -12.31 6.01 -7.54
CA VAL A 141 -11.55 7.15 -7.02
C VAL A 141 -11.72 8.43 -7.85
N SER A 142 -12.67 8.46 -8.80
CA SER A 142 -12.91 9.64 -9.66
C SER A 142 -13.17 10.94 -8.89
N LYS A 143 -13.72 10.82 -7.66
CA LYS A 143 -13.87 11.97 -6.76
C LYS A 143 -12.52 12.48 -6.24
N ALA A 144 -11.58 11.60 -5.87
CA ALA A 144 -10.27 12.01 -5.40
C ALA A 144 -9.48 12.71 -6.53
N GLU A 145 -9.49 12.14 -7.73
CA GLU A 145 -8.83 12.74 -8.91
C GLU A 145 -9.36 14.14 -9.18
N ARG A 146 -10.69 14.27 -9.29
CA ARG A 146 -11.33 15.55 -9.61
C ARG A 146 -11.20 16.62 -8.50
N VAL A 147 -11.22 16.21 -7.23
CA VAL A 147 -11.37 17.14 -6.09
C VAL A 147 -10.04 17.39 -5.36
N LEU A 148 -9.12 16.43 -5.37
CA LEU A 148 -7.82 16.54 -4.70
C LEU A 148 -6.67 16.69 -5.68
N ASP A 149 -6.91 16.51 -6.98
CA ASP A 149 -5.90 16.63 -8.05
C ASP A 149 -4.76 15.62 -7.83
N ILE A 150 -5.15 14.36 -7.57
CA ILE A 150 -4.25 13.21 -7.39
C ILE A 150 -4.68 12.14 -8.38
N HIS A 151 -3.86 11.88 -9.40
CA HIS A 151 -4.28 11.12 -10.58
C HIS A 151 -3.63 9.75 -10.65
N LEU A 152 -4.41 8.75 -11.06
CA LEU A 152 -3.89 7.42 -11.40
C LEU A 152 -3.15 7.48 -12.74
N HIS A 153 -2.05 6.72 -12.85
CA HIS A 153 -1.33 6.47 -14.11
C HIS A 153 -0.77 7.70 -14.86
N GLU A 154 -0.65 8.85 -14.21
CA GLU A 154 0.04 10.02 -14.75
C GLU A 154 1.52 10.05 -14.31
N GLU A 155 2.37 10.79 -15.02
CA GLU A 155 3.74 11.08 -14.59
C GLU A 155 3.79 12.44 -13.88
N GLY A 156 4.45 12.52 -12.72
CA GLY A 156 4.67 13.78 -12.02
C GLY A 156 4.44 13.71 -10.51
N ALA A 157 4.48 14.89 -9.86
CA ALA A 157 4.34 15.00 -8.41
C ALA A 157 2.91 14.74 -7.90
N ASP A 158 1.92 14.90 -8.78
CA ASP A 158 0.50 14.74 -8.46
C ASP A 158 0.00 13.31 -8.70
N SER A 159 0.82 12.45 -9.27
CA SER A 159 0.54 11.03 -9.44
C SER A 159 0.58 10.27 -8.12
N TYR A 160 -0.15 9.15 -8.05
CA TYR A 160 0.08 8.16 -7.01
C TYR A 160 1.48 7.54 -7.13
N ILE A 161 2.08 7.25 -5.98
CA ILE A 161 3.34 6.51 -5.89
C ILE A 161 3.11 5.08 -6.36
N SER A 162 3.97 4.60 -7.26
CA SER A 162 3.87 3.24 -7.80
C SER A 162 4.18 2.18 -6.73
N MET A 163 3.70 0.96 -6.96
CA MET A 163 3.94 -0.15 -6.05
C MET A 163 5.44 -0.47 -5.92
N GLU A 164 6.22 -0.33 -7.01
CA GLU A 164 7.68 -0.51 -6.97
C GLU A 164 8.36 0.57 -6.12
N ASN A 165 7.98 1.84 -6.27
CA ASN A 165 8.56 2.93 -5.48
C ASN A 165 8.18 2.80 -4.00
N LEU A 166 6.92 2.48 -3.70
CA LEU A 166 6.51 2.18 -2.33
C LEU A 166 7.31 1.02 -1.74
N SER A 167 7.43 -0.09 -2.48
CA SER A 167 8.16 -1.28 -2.03
C SER A 167 9.63 -0.96 -1.78
N ARG A 168 10.26 -0.17 -2.65
CA ARG A 168 11.64 0.32 -2.46
C ARG A 168 11.77 1.09 -1.16
N ASP A 169 10.93 2.11 -0.96
CA ASP A 169 11.05 3.02 0.18
C ASP A 169 10.76 2.32 1.51
N VAL A 170 9.81 1.37 1.53
CA VAL A 170 9.55 0.52 2.71
C VAL A 170 10.75 -0.36 3.04
N LEU A 171 11.36 -1.00 2.03
CA LEU A 171 12.54 -1.84 2.23
C LEU A 171 13.77 -1.03 2.66
N GLU A 172 13.94 0.19 2.15
CA GLU A 172 14.99 1.12 2.59
C GLU A 172 14.78 1.55 4.04
N ASP A 173 13.53 1.83 4.45
CA ASP A 173 13.20 2.15 5.84
C ASP A 173 13.53 0.97 6.77
N PHE A 174 13.12 -0.25 6.44
CA PHE A 174 13.46 -1.46 7.20
C PHE A 174 14.97 -1.67 7.33
N LYS A 175 15.71 -1.54 6.22
CA LYS A 175 17.17 -1.63 6.19
C LYS A 175 17.82 -0.60 7.11
N SER A 176 17.35 0.64 7.06
CA SER A 176 17.91 1.74 7.87
C SER A 176 17.71 1.52 9.37
N ARG A 177 16.68 0.74 9.74
CA ARG A 177 16.33 0.38 11.13
C ARG A 177 16.99 -0.92 11.60
N GLY A 178 17.65 -1.65 10.70
CA GLY A 178 18.27 -2.94 11.01
C GLY A 178 17.27 -4.07 11.30
N TRP A 179 16.04 -3.94 10.80
CA TRP A 179 15.05 -5.01 10.81
C TRP A 179 15.22 -5.93 9.63
#